data_AF-A0A5C7EZU4-F1
#
_entry.id   AF-A0A5C7EZU4-F1
#
_cell.length_a   1.000
_cell.length_b   1.000
_cell.length_c   1.000
_cell.angle_alpha   90.00
_cell.angle_beta   90.00
_cell.angle_gamma   90.00
#
_symmetry.space_group_name_H-M   'P 1'
#
loop_
_entity.id
_entity.type
_entity.pdbx_description
1 polymer ?
#
loop_
_entity_poly.entity_id
_entity_poly.type
_entity_poly.pdbx_seq_one_letter_code
_entity_poly.pdbx_strand_id
1 'polypeptide(L)'
;MTDHLTLSELNGLIQSALNSALGSRSFWIVADVTEHRYKEATGYHYFEFVEKDPNTNRIVAKIKASAWGNASQRIRAFETATGRKLFKKIYALVCRN
;
A
#
# COMPACT_ATOMS: atom_id res chain seq x y z
N MET A 1 -31.13 -4.69 23.10
CA MET A 1 -30.48 -4.62 21.78
C MET A 1 -29.67 -3.34 21.76
N THR A 2 -28.36 -3.43 21.61
CA THR A 2 -27.49 -2.26 21.61
C THR A 2 -27.49 -1.68 20.19
N ASP A 3 -28.28 -0.63 19.96
CA ASP A 3 -28.54 0.00 18.64
C ASP A 3 -27.37 0.81 18.06
N HIS A 4 -26.14 0.55 18.50
CA HIS A 4 -24.97 1.21 17.97
C HIS A 4 -23.73 0.34 18.09
N LEU A 5 -22.83 0.52 17.12
CA LEU A 5 -21.46 0.04 17.18
C LEU A 5 -20.57 1.24 17.47
N THR A 6 -19.60 1.04 18.37
CA THR A 6 -18.46 1.94 18.46
C THR A 6 -17.67 1.88 17.14
N LEU A 7 -16.93 2.96 16.84
CA LEU A 7 -16.07 3.00 15.65
C LEU A 7 -15.04 1.87 15.66
N SER A 8 -14.53 1.49 16.83
CA SER A 8 -13.62 0.35 17.00
C SER A 8 -14.25 -0.98 16.63
N GLU A 9 -15.50 -1.22 17.02
CA GLU A 9 -16.21 -2.46 16.68
C GLU A 9 -16.49 -2.54 15.18
N LEU A 10 -16.99 -1.45 14.58
CA LEU A 10 -17.22 -1.39 13.14
C LEU A 10 -15.92 -1.61 12.35
N ASN A 11 -14.82 -0.95 12.75
CA ASN A 11 -13.53 -1.13 12.10
C ASN A 11 -13.02 -2.58 12.27
N GLY A 12 -13.21 -3.18 13.45
CA GLY A 12 -12.88 -4.59 13.69
C GLY A 12 -13.62 -5.54 12.74
N LEU A 13 -14.92 -5.31 12.51
CA LEU A 13 -15.72 -6.10 11.58
C LEU A 13 -15.23 -5.96 10.13
N ILE A 14 -14.95 -4.72 9.69
CA ILE A 14 -14.42 -4.46 8.34
C ILE A 14 -13.07 -5.17 8.14
N GLN A 15 -12.15 -5.05 9.10
CA GLN A 15 -10.85 -5.72 9.03
C GLN A 15 -10.99 -7.24 9.01
N SER A 16 -11.90 -7.80 9.82
CA SER A 16 -12.17 -9.25 9.83
C SER A 16 -12.69 -9.76 8.49
N ALA A 17 -13.65 -9.05 7.90
CA ALA A 17 -14.21 -9.39 6.59
C ALA A 17 -13.14 -9.32 5.48
N LEU A 18 -12.34 -8.27 5.46
CA LEU A 18 -11.23 -8.11 4.52
C LEU A 18 -10.17 -9.21 4.70
N ASN A 19 -9.79 -9.52 5.93
CA ASN A 19 -8.83 -10.59 6.22
C ASN A 19 -9.37 -11.97 5.84
N SER A 20 -10.66 -12.22 6.02
CA SER A 20 -11.29 -13.47 5.61
C SER A 20 -11.32 -13.62 4.09
N ALA A 21 -11.58 -12.53 3.36
CA ALA A 21 -11.65 -12.54 1.90
C ALA A 21 -10.27 -12.53 1.21
N LEU A 22 -9.30 -11.80 1.77
CA LEU A 22 -8.04 -11.47 1.10
C LEU A 22 -6.78 -11.85 1.89
N GLY A 23 -6.89 -12.19 3.18
CA GLY A 23 -5.75 -12.29 4.09
C GLY A 23 -4.75 -13.40 3.81
N SER A 24 -5.11 -14.39 2.98
CA SER A 24 -4.24 -15.47 2.52
C SER A 24 -3.68 -15.25 1.10
N ARG A 25 -4.03 -14.12 0.46
CA ARG A 25 -3.69 -13.85 -0.94
C ARG A 25 -2.77 -12.64 -1.04
N SER A 26 -1.76 -12.76 -1.88
CA SER A 26 -0.92 -11.65 -2.33
C SER A 26 -1.27 -11.31 -3.77
N PHE A 27 -1.29 -10.02 -4.07
CA PHE A 27 -1.62 -9.52 -5.39
C PHE A 27 -0.49 -8.68 -5.95
N TRP A 28 -0.30 -8.80 -7.26
CA TRP A 28 0.47 -7.85 -8.04
C TRP A 28 -0.47 -6.78 -8.54
N ILE A 29 -0.08 -5.53 -8.35
CA ILE A 29 -0.83 -4.37 -8.86
C ILE A 29 0.04 -3.57 -9.81
N VAL A 30 -0.62 -2.92 -10.77
CA VAL A 30 -0.02 -1.93 -11.65
C VAL A 30 -0.61 -0.59 -11.28
N ALA A 31 0.22 0.31 -10.75
CA ALA A 31 -0.23 1.63 -10.34
C ALA A 31 0.91 2.65 -10.42
N ASP A 32 0.53 3.92 -10.54
CA ASP A 32 1.43 5.05 -10.38
C ASP A 32 1.54 5.39 -8.89
N VAL A 33 2.75 5.70 -8.41
CA VAL A 33 2.94 6.29 -7.09
C VAL A 33 2.73 7.80 -7.19
N THR A 34 1.73 8.33 -6.50
CA THR A 34 1.48 9.79 -6.42
C THR A 34 2.14 10.44 -5.23
N GLU A 35 2.24 9.71 -4.12
CA GLU A 35 2.89 10.21 -2.90
C GLU A 35 3.76 9.12 -2.28
N HIS A 36 4.93 9.53 -1.80
CA HIS A 36 5.77 8.71 -0.93
C HIS A 36 6.30 9.55 0.23
N ARG A 37 6.14 9.03 1.44
CA ARG A 37 6.75 9.60 2.65
C ARG A 37 7.55 8.53 3.35
N TYR A 38 8.82 8.80 3.60
CA TYR A 38 9.71 7.94 4.37
C TYR A 38 9.98 8.55 5.75
N LYS A 39 9.68 7.79 6.81
CA LYS A 39 10.05 8.13 8.19
C LYS A 39 11.32 7.38 8.57
N GLU A 40 12.46 8.04 8.44
CA GLU A 40 13.78 7.46 8.73
C GLU A 40 13.88 6.90 10.14
N ALA A 41 13.34 7.61 11.14
CA ALA A 41 13.40 7.21 12.54
C ALA A 41 12.75 5.85 12.83
N THR A 42 11.72 5.47 12.08
CA THR A 42 11.00 4.19 12.27
C THR A 42 11.25 3.19 11.15
N GLY A 43 11.80 3.62 10.01
CA GLY A 43 11.94 2.80 8.80
C GLY A 43 10.63 2.56 8.06
N TYR A 44 9.62 3.42 8.25
CA TYR A 44 8.31 3.26 7.61
C TYR A 44 8.22 4.07 6.32
N HIS A 45 7.82 3.40 5.24
CA HIS A 45 7.43 4.03 3.99
C HIS A 45 5.91 4.05 3.93
N TYR A 46 5.35 5.21 3.59
CA TYR A 46 3.94 5.39 3.29
C TYR A 46 3.80 5.76 1.83
N PHE A 47 2.90 5.09 1.13
CA PHE A 47 2.65 5.29 -0.29
C PHE A 47 1.19 5.64 -0.54
N GLU A 48 0.96 6.46 -1.57
CA GLU A 48 -0.32 6.55 -2.25
C GLU A 48 -0.13 6.06 -3.69
N PHE A 49 -0.93 5.08 -4.07
CA PHE A 49 -1.00 4.52 -5.41
C PHE A 49 -2.28 4.97 -6.09
N VAL A 50 -2.18 5.29 -7.38
CA VAL A 50 -3.34 5.57 -8.23
C VAL A 50 -3.26 4.75 -9.51
N GLU A 51 -4.41 4.29 -9.96
CA GLU A 51 -4.62 3.78 -11.31
C GLU A 51 -5.20 4.88 -12.16
N LYS A 52 -4.68 5.07 -13.38
CA LYS A 52 -5.20 6.05 -14.34
C LYS A 52 -5.71 5.35 -15.58
N ASP A 53 -6.84 5.85 -16.07
CA ASP A 53 -7.38 5.45 -17.36
C ASP A 53 -6.38 5.83 -18.47
N PRO A 54 -5.95 4.88 -19.32
CA PRO A 54 -4.95 5.14 -20.37
C PRO A 54 -5.38 6.19 -21.40
N ASN A 55 -6.70 6.32 -21.64
CA ASN A 55 -7.27 7.18 -22.68
C ASN A 55 -7.62 8.56 -22.14
N THR A 56 -8.12 8.63 -20.90
CA THR A 56 -8.62 9.91 -20.32
C THR A 56 -7.70 10.50 -19.26
N ASN A 57 -6.67 9.76 -18.83
CA ASN A 57 -5.74 10.12 -17.75
C ASN A 57 -6.45 10.43 -16.41
N ARG A 58 -7.72 10.03 -16.26
CA ARG A 58 -8.50 10.17 -15.03
C ARG A 58 -8.12 9.08 -14.03
N ILE A 59 -8.18 9.41 -12.74
CA ILE A 59 -7.91 8.44 -11.67
C ILE A 59 -9.12 7.50 -11.56
N VAL A 60 -8.88 6.20 -11.79
CA VAL A 60 -9.88 5.12 -11.70
C VAL A 60 -9.91 4.54 -10.30
N ALA A 61 -8.74 4.33 -9.70
CA ALA A 61 -8.60 3.78 -8.36
C ALA A 61 -7.49 4.48 -7.59
N LYS A 62 -7.61 4.46 -6.26
CA LYS A 62 -6.62 5.02 -5.33
C LYS A 62 -6.53 4.14 -4.09
N ILE A 63 -5.32 3.82 -3.66
CA ILE A 63 -5.09 3.08 -2.42
C ILE A 63 -3.86 3.61 -1.67
N LYS A 64 -3.94 3.62 -0.33
CA LYS A 64 -2.81 3.92 0.54
C LYS A 64 -2.16 2.62 0.98
N ALA A 65 -0.83 2.59 1.02
CA ALA A 65 -0.07 1.44 1.46
C ALA A 65 1.06 1.85 2.38
N SER A 66 1.62 0.87 3.07
CA SER A 66 2.80 1.07 3.90
C SER A 66 3.75 -0.11 3.78
N ALA A 67 5.04 0.16 3.90
CA ALA A 67 6.10 -0.83 3.89
C ALA A 67 7.08 -0.54 5.02
N TRP A 68 7.41 -1.56 5.79
CA TRP A 68 8.35 -1.49 6.92
C TRP A 68 9.17 -2.79 7.02
N GLY A 69 10.16 -2.82 7.90
CA GLY A 69 11.00 -3.99 8.13
C GLY A 69 11.68 -4.48 6.84
N ASN A 70 11.50 -5.75 6.50
CA ASN A 70 12.09 -6.37 5.31
C ASN A 70 11.72 -5.63 4.01
N ALA A 71 10.49 -5.11 3.89
CA ALA A 71 10.08 -4.38 2.70
C ALA A 71 10.85 -3.04 2.56
N SER A 72 11.11 -2.34 3.65
CA SER A 72 11.93 -1.11 3.65
C SER A 72 13.38 -1.40 3.24
N GLN A 73 13.96 -2.48 3.76
CA GLN A 73 15.32 -2.91 3.38
C GLN A 73 15.42 -3.23 1.88
N ARG A 74 14.41 -3.91 1.32
CA ARG A 74 14.36 -4.22 -0.12
C ARG A 74 14.25 -2.96 -0.98
N ILE A 75 13.46 -1.97 -0.54
CA ILE A 75 13.38 -0.66 -1.22
C ILE A 75 14.76 0.00 -1.19
N ARG A 76 15.42 0.06 -0.04
CA ARG A 76 16.76 0.65 0.07
C ARG A 76 17.80 -0.07 -0.79
N ALA A 77 17.78 -1.41 -0.81
CA ALA A 77 18.68 -2.20 -1.65
C ALA A 77 18.47 -1.90 -3.15
N PHE A 78 17.22 -1.76 -3.58
CA PHE A 78 16.89 -1.35 -4.94
C PHE A 78 17.43 0.05 -5.27
N GLU A 79 17.22 1.02 -4.39
CA GLU A 79 17.69 2.40 -4.60
C GLU A 79 19.22 2.47 -4.67
N THR A 80 19.91 1.71 -3.82
CA THR A 80 21.38 1.58 -3.86
C THR A 80 21.87 0.94 -5.16
N ALA A 81 21.25 -0.17 -5.59
CA ALA A 81 21.67 -0.90 -6.79
C ALA A 81 21.41 -0.13 -8.08
N THR A 82 20.32 0.65 -8.14
CA THR A 82 19.91 1.38 -9.35
C THR A 82 20.38 2.84 -9.37
N GLY A 83 20.83 3.37 -8.23
CA GLY A 83 21.12 4.80 -8.06
C GLY A 83 19.89 5.70 -8.21
N ARG A 84 18.69 5.13 -8.24
CA ARG A 84 17.43 5.83 -8.51
C ARG A 84 16.46 5.58 -7.40
N LYS A 85 15.81 6.66 -6.97
CA LYS A 85 14.68 6.59 -6.07
C LYS A 85 13.50 5.89 -6.73
N LEU A 86 12.74 5.12 -5.94
CA LEU A 86 11.65 4.25 -6.38
C LEU A 86 10.39 5.05 -6.81
N PHE A 87 10.46 5.97 -7.79
CA PHE A 87 9.35 6.92 -8.06
C PHE A 87 8.94 7.13 -9.54
N LYS A 88 9.03 6.13 -10.40
CA LYS A 88 8.22 6.09 -11.64
C LYS A 88 7.80 4.65 -11.99
N LYS A 89 6.50 4.49 -12.30
CA LYS A 89 5.76 3.26 -12.68
C LYS A 89 6.29 1.98 -12.03
N ILE A 90 5.59 1.54 -10.99
CA ILE A 90 6.01 0.38 -10.20
C ILE A 90 5.05 -0.78 -10.43
N TYR A 91 5.60 -1.95 -10.72
CA TYR A 91 4.92 -3.23 -10.52
C TYR A 91 5.16 -3.63 -9.07
N ALA A 92 4.19 -3.34 -8.19
CA ALA A 92 4.37 -3.54 -6.76
C ALA A 92 3.82 -4.92 -6.33
N LEU A 93 4.65 -5.69 -5.62
CA LEU A 93 4.24 -6.89 -4.91
C LEU A 93 3.73 -6.52 -3.53
N VAL A 94 2.44 -6.77 -3.26
CA VAL A 94 1.94 -6.73 -1.89
C VAL A 94 2.34 -8.05 -1.21
N CYS A 95 3.56 -8.08 -0.67
CA CYS A 95 4.03 -9.16 0.19
C CYS A 95 3.71 -8.85 1.64
N ARG A 96 3.10 -9.80 2.36
CA ARG A 96 2.97 -9.72 3.82
C ARG A 96 4.34 -9.96 4.48
N ASN A 97 4.55 -9.35 5.65
CA ASN A 97 5.51 -9.81 6.65
C ASN A 97 5.00 -11.08 7.33
#